data_AF-A0A1H3DXP4-F1
#
_entry.id   AF-A0A1H3DXP4-F1
#
_cell.length_a   1.000
_cell.length_b   1.000
_cell.length_c   1.000
_cell.angle_alpha   90.00
_cell.angle_beta   90.00
_cell.angle_gamma   90.00
#
_symmetry.space_group_name_H-M   'P 1'
#
loop_
_entity.id
_entity.type
_entity.pdbx_description
1 polymer ?
#
loop_
_entity_poly.entity_id
_entity_poly.type
_entity_poly.pdbx_seq_one_letter_code
_entity_poly.pdbx_strand_id
1 'polypeptide(L)'
;MVEETIGLSREFIIHPGESLLEALEDRNMTQYELSVRTGVSEKHISTIISGLKNITPSFAKKLEYALGIDASFWMNLQNNYDQELLQFEELNSISEDEIDILNKFSELTDAFITYGFFKEKLSPVYMVLEYRKLLGMSNLLDIPKIKYHSAFRAQISNCNVDQYILFAWLKMCELLSEKKTAAENLDIDRLKKSIPEIKKTMFLKANLIEKRLSDIFSECGIRFCVVPNFKGAPVQGFIKRTDNENIILCVTLRQKYADIFWFTLFHEIGHIINGDTKRLFVDFITVSENNELKADMFARNNLINSRDYNAFIKEKGYKRSIEIKRFADTQNVRDFIVLGRLMKDGYIPWGDRTKYEWT
;
A
#
# COMPACT_ATOMS: atom_id res chain seq x y z
N MET A 1 15.90 -6.58 -32.81
CA MET A 1 15.47 -6.39 -31.41
C MET A 1 14.95 -7.72 -30.97
N VAL A 2 15.68 -8.39 -30.08
CA VAL A 2 15.24 -9.68 -29.56
C VAL A 2 14.13 -9.36 -28.57
N GLU A 3 12.89 -9.63 -28.94
CA GLU A 3 11.78 -9.65 -27.98
C GLU A 3 12.22 -10.59 -26.87
N GLU A 4 12.37 -10.05 -25.65
CA GLU A 4 12.53 -10.88 -24.45
C GLU A 4 11.27 -11.75 -24.38
N THR A 5 11.39 -12.96 -24.92
CA THR A 5 10.33 -13.95 -24.92
C THR A 5 10.15 -14.32 -23.47
N ILE A 6 9.11 -13.75 -22.87
CA ILE A 6 8.56 -14.18 -21.59
C ILE A 6 8.46 -15.71 -21.73
N GLY A 7 9.14 -16.48 -20.87
CA GLY A 7 9.54 -17.88 -21.12
C GLY A 7 8.44 -18.92 -21.38
N LEU A 8 7.21 -18.50 -21.68
CA LEU A 8 6.10 -19.28 -22.23
C LEU A 8 5.94 -18.93 -23.72
N SER A 9 6.22 -19.89 -24.62
CA SER A 9 5.80 -19.78 -26.03
C SER A 9 4.49 -20.52 -26.21
N ARG A 10 3.58 -19.92 -26.98
CA ARG A 10 2.29 -20.52 -27.33
C ARG A 10 2.43 -21.91 -27.95
N GLU A 11 3.53 -22.15 -28.66
CA GLU A 11 3.83 -23.42 -29.32
C GLU A 11 4.11 -24.57 -28.35
N PHE A 12 4.39 -24.27 -27.08
CA PHE A 12 4.62 -25.29 -26.04
C PHE A 12 3.39 -25.56 -25.17
N ILE A 13 2.27 -24.86 -25.39
CA ILE A 13 1.02 -25.09 -24.65
C ILE A 13 0.26 -26.21 -25.35
N ILE A 14 0.27 -27.40 -24.76
CA ILE A 14 -0.24 -28.64 -25.38
C ILE A 14 -1.77 -28.68 -25.25
N HIS A 15 -2.46 -28.68 -26.38
CA HIS A 15 -3.91 -28.82 -26.38
C HIS A 15 -4.32 -30.28 -26.11
N PRO A 16 -5.39 -30.56 -25.33
CA PRO A 16 -5.84 -31.94 -25.05
C PRO A 16 -6.21 -32.76 -26.30
N GLY A 17 -6.44 -32.08 -27.41
CA GLY A 17 -6.66 -32.67 -28.73
C GLY A 17 -5.46 -33.47 -29.25
N GLU A 18 -4.23 -33.12 -28.87
CA GLU A 18 -3.02 -33.88 -29.20
C GLU A 18 -3.04 -35.23 -28.47
N SER A 19 -3.30 -35.23 -27.16
CA SER A 19 -3.47 -36.48 -26.39
C SER A 19 -4.66 -37.32 -26.86
N LEU A 20 -5.72 -36.67 -27.38
CA LEU A 20 -6.83 -37.38 -28.00
C LEU A 20 -6.41 -38.06 -29.31
N LEU A 21 -5.57 -37.42 -30.12
CA LEU A 21 -5.04 -38.02 -31.34
C LEU A 21 -4.14 -39.21 -31.02
N GLU A 22 -3.22 -39.09 -30.06
CA GLU A 22 -2.38 -40.19 -29.59
C GLU A 22 -3.24 -41.39 -29.10
N ALA A 23 -4.28 -41.12 -28.31
CA ALA A 23 -5.17 -42.16 -27.81
C ALA A 23 -5.94 -42.90 -28.94
N LEU A 24 -6.21 -42.22 -30.05
CA LEU A 24 -6.81 -42.80 -31.25
C LEU A 24 -5.81 -43.65 -32.03
N GLU A 25 -4.59 -43.16 -32.21
CA GLU A 25 -3.49 -43.85 -32.89
C GLU A 25 -3.13 -45.16 -32.17
N ASP A 26 -2.98 -45.12 -30.84
CA ASP A 26 -2.71 -46.31 -30.00
C ASP A 26 -3.78 -47.40 -30.14
N ARG A 27 -5.02 -47.01 -30.44
CA ARG A 27 -6.17 -47.90 -30.59
C ARG A 27 -6.45 -48.26 -32.05
N ASN A 28 -5.66 -47.77 -33.01
CA ASN A 28 -5.94 -47.84 -34.44
C ASN A 28 -7.38 -47.39 -34.78
N MET A 29 -7.89 -46.36 -34.07
CA MET A 29 -9.25 -45.87 -34.17
C MET A 29 -9.30 -44.60 -35.03
N THR A 30 -10.23 -44.54 -35.98
CA THR A 30 -10.39 -43.35 -36.83
C THR A 30 -11.23 -42.25 -36.13
N GLN A 31 -11.07 -40.99 -36.55
CA GLN A 31 -11.91 -39.89 -36.06
C GLN A 31 -13.39 -40.13 -36.38
N TYR A 32 -13.69 -40.69 -37.56
CA TYR A 32 -15.02 -41.14 -37.93
C TYR A 32 -15.58 -42.15 -36.93
N GLU A 33 -14.82 -43.19 -36.59
CA GLU A 33 -15.25 -44.20 -35.62
C GLU A 33 -15.52 -43.60 -34.23
N LEU A 34 -14.61 -42.75 -33.74
CA LEU A 34 -14.82 -42.05 -32.48
C LEU A 34 -16.11 -41.19 -32.51
N SER A 35 -16.41 -40.57 -33.66
CA SER A 35 -17.63 -39.76 -33.83
C SER A 35 -18.89 -40.59 -33.63
N VAL A 36 -18.91 -41.80 -34.17
CA VAL A 36 -20.00 -42.76 -34.01
C VAL A 36 -20.12 -43.20 -32.55
N ARG A 37 -19.00 -43.57 -31.91
CA ARG A 37 -18.98 -44.04 -30.50
C ARG A 37 -19.44 -42.97 -29.50
N THR A 38 -19.11 -41.71 -29.75
CA THR A 38 -19.42 -40.59 -28.84
C THR A 38 -20.70 -39.85 -29.22
N GLY A 39 -21.31 -40.16 -30.37
CA GLY A 39 -22.50 -39.49 -30.87
C GLY A 39 -22.29 -37.99 -31.09
N VAL A 40 -21.14 -37.62 -31.66
CA VAL A 40 -20.83 -36.25 -32.09
C VAL A 40 -20.44 -36.28 -33.58
N SER A 41 -20.37 -35.12 -34.23
CA SER A 41 -19.91 -35.09 -35.62
C SER A 41 -18.40 -35.31 -35.70
N GLU A 42 -17.93 -35.97 -36.76
CA GLU A 42 -16.50 -36.11 -37.05
C GLU A 42 -15.79 -34.75 -37.11
N LYS A 43 -16.48 -33.73 -37.66
CA LYS A 43 -16.02 -32.33 -37.64
C LYS A 43 -15.73 -31.83 -36.23
N HIS A 44 -16.53 -32.20 -35.22
CA HIS A 44 -16.29 -31.80 -33.84
C HIS A 44 -14.96 -32.38 -33.30
N ILE A 45 -14.72 -33.67 -33.54
CA ILE A 45 -13.47 -34.34 -33.13
C ILE A 45 -12.27 -33.72 -33.85
N SER A 46 -12.38 -33.51 -35.15
CA SER A 46 -11.33 -32.85 -35.95
C SER A 46 -11.00 -31.45 -35.42
N THR A 47 -12.00 -30.66 -35.03
CA THR A 47 -11.76 -29.33 -34.42
C THR A 47 -11.11 -29.40 -33.03
N ILE A 48 -11.34 -30.46 -32.26
CA ILE A 48 -10.66 -30.65 -30.96
C ILE A 48 -9.21 -31.05 -31.19
N ILE A 49 -8.96 -32.01 -32.08
CA ILE A 49 -7.60 -32.48 -32.41
C ILE A 49 -6.74 -31.34 -32.97
N SER A 50 -7.33 -30.45 -33.77
CA SER A 50 -6.64 -29.26 -34.31
C SER A 50 -6.50 -28.09 -33.32
N GLY A 51 -6.90 -28.25 -32.06
CA GLY A 51 -6.78 -27.20 -31.04
C GLY A 51 -7.74 -26.02 -31.20
N LEU A 52 -8.78 -26.15 -32.04
CA LEU A 52 -9.77 -25.10 -32.29
C LEU A 52 -10.95 -25.15 -31.31
N LYS A 53 -11.18 -26.29 -30.66
CA LYS A 53 -12.25 -26.48 -29.68
C LYS A 53 -11.75 -27.23 -28.45
N ASN A 54 -12.21 -26.79 -27.29
CA ASN A 54 -11.95 -27.41 -26.01
C ASN A 54 -12.76 -28.71 -25.83
N ILE A 55 -12.25 -29.61 -25.01
CA ILE A 55 -12.98 -30.77 -24.49
C ILE A 55 -13.90 -30.30 -23.36
N THR A 56 -15.21 -30.36 -23.59
CA THR A 56 -16.20 -30.04 -22.54
C THR A 56 -16.36 -31.20 -21.55
N PRO A 57 -16.86 -30.97 -20.32
CA PRO A 57 -17.14 -32.05 -19.36
C PRO A 57 -18.09 -33.13 -19.92
N SER A 58 -19.08 -32.72 -20.72
CA SER A 58 -20.00 -33.66 -21.36
C SER A 58 -19.33 -34.52 -22.44
N PHE A 59 -18.37 -33.94 -23.17
CA PHE A 59 -17.60 -34.70 -24.16
C PHE A 59 -16.57 -35.60 -23.49
N ALA A 60 -15.91 -35.15 -22.41
CA ALA A 60 -15.03 -35.99 -21.59
C ALA A 60 -15.74 -37.25 -21.08
N LYS A 61 -17.00 -37.15 -20.65
CA LYS A 61 -17.78 -38.33 -20.24
C LYS A 61 -18.08 -39.30 -21.39
N LYS A 62 -18.27 -38.78 -22.61
CA LYS A 62 -18.43 -39.61 -23.81
C LYS A 62 -17.11 -40.29 -24.20
N LEU A 63 -15.98 -39.59 -24.07
CA LEU A 63 -14.64 -40.14 -24.30
C LEU A 63 -14.34 -41.27 -23.31
N GLU A 64 -14.75 -41.15 -22.05
CA GLU A 64 -14.62 -42.23 -21.06
C GLU A 64 -15.28 -43.53 -21.52
N TYR A 65 -16.54 -43.45 -21.97
CA TYR A 65 -17.22 -44.63 -22.50
C TYR A 65 -16.57 -45.17 -23.78
N ALA A 66 -16.07 -44.30 -24.66
CA ALA A 66 -15.54 -44.70 -25.96
C ALA A 66 -14.10 -45.26 -25.91
N LEU A 67 -13.27 -44.73 -25.01
CA LEU A 67 -11.83 -44.97 -24.94
C LEU A 67 -11.38 -45.70 -23.66
N GLY A 68 -12.26 -45.79 -22.65
CA GLY A 68 -11.95 -46.39 -21.36
C GLY A 68 -11.01 -45.57 -20.48
N ILE A 69 -10.90 -44.26 -20.74
CA ILE A 69 -10.07 -43.31 -19.99
C ILE A 69 -10.99 -42.36 -19.21
N ASP A 70 -10.84 -42.31 -17.89
CA ASP A 70 -11.70 -41.53 -17.00
C ASP A 70 -11.94 -40.09 -17.48
N ALA A 71 -13.19 -39.61 -17.38
CA ALA A 71 -13.53 -38.25 -17.79
C ALA A 71 -12.68 -37.19 -17.06
N SER A 72 -12.28 -37.45 -15.81
CA SER A 72 -11.41 -36.57 -15.03
C SER A 72 -10.04 -36.38 -15.66
N PHE A 73 -9.49 -37.39 -16.35
CA PHE A 73 -8.21 -37.26 -17.06
C PHE A 73 -8.32 -36.18 -18.14
N TRP A 74 -9.34 -36.27 -19.00
CA TRP A 74 -9.57 -35.30 -20.07
C TRP A 74 -9.87 -33.90 -19.54
N MET A 75 -10.67 -33.80 -18.47
CA MET A 75 -10.96 -32.53 -17.81
C MET A 75 -9.70 -31.90 -17.21
N ASN A 76 -8.81 -32.69 -16.62
CA ASN A 76 -7.55 -32.20 -16.07
C ASN A 76 -6.61 -31.70 -17.18
N LEU A 77 -6.52 -32.42 -18.32
CA LEU A 77 -5.78 -31.94 -19.49
C LEU A 77 -6.33 -30.60 -19.98
N GLN A 78 -7.65 -30.48 -20.12
CA GLN A 78 -8.27 -29.22 -20.53
C GLN A 78 -8.00 -28.09 -19.54
N ASN A 79 -8.12 -28.36 -18.24
CA ASN A 79 -7.85 -27.38 -17.21
C ASN A 79 -6.39 -26.90 -17.23
N ASN A 80 -5.44 -27.82 -17.41
CA ASN A 80 -4.01 -27.46 -17.52
C ASN A 80 -3.76 -26.58 -18.75
N TYR A 81 -4.30 -26.97 -19.91
CA TYR A 81 -4.23 -26.16 -21.13
C TYR A 81 -4.82 -24.76 -20.93
N ASP A 82 -6.03 -24.68 -20.37
CA ASP A 82 -6.71 -23.39 -20.13
C ASP A 82 -5.90 -22.50 -19.18
N GLN A 83 -5.28 -23.08 -18.13
CA GLN A 83 -4.43 -22.34 -17.19
C GLN A 83 -3.15 -21.81 -17.84
N GLU A 84 -2.44 -22.64 -18.61
CA GLU A 84 -1.24 -22.23 -19.32
C GLU A 84 -1.54 -21.15 -20.37
N LEU A 85 -2.65 -21.30 -21.10
CA LEU A 85 -3.10 -20.32 -22.07
C LEU A 85 -3.46 -18.99 -21.40
N LEU A 86 -4.20 -19.01 -20.29
CA LEU A 86 -4.52 -17.79 -19.52
C LEU A 86 -3.26 -17.09 -19.02
N GLN A 87 -2.28 -17.84 -18.52
CA GLN A 87 -1.02 -17.26 -18.07
C GLN A 87 -0.24 -16.64 -19.22
N PHE A 88 -0.18 -17.31 -20.38
CA PHE A 88 0.43 -16.77 -21.59
C PHE A 88 -0.27 -15.49 -22.04
N GLU A 89 -1.60 -15.49 -22.12
CA GLU A 89 -2.38 -14.32 -22.52
C GLU A 89 -2.24 -13.15 -21.53
N GLU A 90 -2.23 -13.42 -20.22
CA GLU A 90 -2.02 -12.40 -19.20
C GLU A 90 -0.65 -11.73 -19.37
N LEU A 91 0.41 -12.52 -19.54
CA LEU A 91 1.76 -12.00 -19.72
C LEU A 91 1.93 -11.18 -21.00
N ASN A 92 1.22 -11.55 -22.08
CA ASN A 92 1.27 -10.87 -23.37
C ASN A 92 0.25 -9.74 -23.54
N SER A 93 -0.69 -9.56 -22.60
CA SER A 93 -1.72 -8.52 -22.64
C SER A 93 -1.44 -7.32 -21.72
N ILE A 94 -0.34 -7.36 -20.95
CA ILE A 94 0.13 -6.20 -20.19
C ILE A 94 0.49 -5.09 -21.17
N SER A 95 -0.12 -3.92 -21.01
CA SER A 95 0.12 -2.79 -21.91
C SER A 95 1.44 -2.08 -21.61
N GLU A 96 1.99 -1.42 -22.62
CA GLU A 96 3.14 -0.52 -22.46
C GLU A 96 2.84 0.59 -21.43
N ASP A 97 1.60 1.10 -21.40
CA ASP A 97 1.17 2.12 -20.43
C ASP A 97 1.25 1.62 -18.97
N GLU A 98 0.97 0.34 -18.70
CA GLU A 98 1.14 -0.23 -17.36
C GLU A 98 2.61 -0.38 -16.99
N ILE A 99 3.45 -0.74 -17.96
CA ILE A 99 4.90 -0.77 -17.78
C ILE A 99 5.43 0.64 -17.50
N ASP A 100 4.91 1.67 -18.18
CA ASP A 100 5.29 3.06 -17.95
C ASP A 100 4.96 3.57 -16.55
N ILE A 101 3.92 3.04 -15.90
CA ILE A 101 3.64 3.31 -14.49
C ILE A 101 4.81 2.83 -13.61
N LEU A 102 5.47 1.72 -13.95
CA LEU A 102 6.58 1.19 -13.16
C LEU A 102 7.80 2.12 -13.12
N ASN A 103 8.00 2.96 -14.14
CA ASN A 103 9.06 3.98 -14.14
C ASN A 103 8.92 4.93 -12.94
N LYS A 104 7.68 5.16 -12.48
CA LYS A 104 7.38 5.98 -11.28
C LYS A 104 7.58 5.21 -9.97
N PHE A 105 7.58 3.88 -10.03
CA PHE A 105 7.59 2.99 -8.88
C PHE A 105 8.98 2.48 -8.51
N SER A 106 10.07 2.98 -9.11
CA SER A 106 11.42 2.49 -8.79
C SER A 106 11.75 2.56 -7.29
N GLU A 107 11.60 3.74 -6.67
CA GLU A 107 11.83 3.93 -5.23
C GLU A 107 10.83 3.14 -4.36
N LEU A 108 9.57 3.06 -4.79
CA LEU A 108 8.52 2.28 -4.11
C LEU A 108 8.87 0.79 -4.11
N THR A 109 9.37 0.28 -5.24
CA THR A 109 9.77 -1.13 -5.38
C THR A 109 10.91 -1.46 -4.44
N ASP A 110 11.93 -0.60 -4.35
CA ASP A 110 13.03 -0.79 -3.40
C ASP A 110 12.54 -0.81 -1.94
N ALA A 111 11.58 0.05 -1.61
CA ALA A 111 10.96 0.05 -0.28
C ALA A 111 10.12 -1.21 -0.04
N PHE A 112 9.28 -1.64 -0.99
CA PHE A 112 8.50 -2.87 -0.86
C PHE A 112 9.39 -4.10 -0.68
N ILE A 113 10.54 -4.16 -1.36
CA ILE A 113 11.55 -5.21 -1.15
C ILE A 113 12.16 -5.11 0.26
N THR A 114 12.58 -3.91 0.66
CA THR A 114 13.19 -3.67 1.99
C THR A 114 12.28 -4.12 3.13
N TYR A 115 10.96 -3.89 3.01
CA TYR A 115 9.97 -4.31 3.99
C TYR A 115 9.46 -5.75 3.80
N GLY A 116 9.99 -6.49 2.81
CA GLY A 116 9.68 -7.89 2.56
C GLY A 116 8.30 -8.15 1.97
N PHE A 117 7.73 -7.19 1.24
CA PHE A 117 6.49 -7.35 0.48
C PHE A 117 6.75 -7.89 -0.93
N PHE A 118 7.89 -7.53 -1.51
CA PHE A 118 8.43 -8.16 -2.71
C PHE A 118 9.72 -8.88 -2.36
N LYS A 119 10.02 -9.96 -3.08
CA LYS A 119 11.24 -10.74 -2.87
C LYS A 119 12.46 -10.07 -3.51
N GLU A 120 12.31 -9.67 -4.77
CA GLU A 120 13.37 -9.08 -5.60
C GLU A 120 12.76 -8.28 -6.75
N LYS A 121 13.58 -7.51 -7.48
CA LYS A 121 13.15 -6.85 -8.71
C LYS A 121 13.11 -7.88 -9.85
N LEU A 122 11.96 -7.98 -10.52
CA LEU A 122 11.72 -8.86 -11.66
C LEU A 122 11.72 -8.06 -12.98
N SER A 123 11.50 -8.74 -14.11
CA SER A 123 11.27 -8.05 -15.39
C SER A 123 10.01 -7.16 -15.30
N PRO A 124 9.87 -6.13 -16.16
CA PRO A 124 8.76 -5.19 -16.09
C PRO A 124 7.38 -5.86 -16.10
N VAL A 125 7.20 -6.89 -16.94
CA VAL A 125 5.95 -7.66 -17.03
C VAL A 125 5.60 -8.30 -15.68
N TYR A 126 6.53 -9.03 -15.08
CA TYR A 126 6.30 -9.67 -13.78
C TYR A 126 6.14 -8.65 -12.64
N MET A 127 6.81 -7.50 -12.74
CA MET A 127 6.60 -6.41 -11.79
C MET A 127 5.18 -5.83 -11.87
N VAL A 128 4.59 -5.68 -13.06
CA VAL A 128 3.18 -5.28 -13.19
C VAL A 128 2.27 -6.28 -12.47
N LEU A 129 2.49 -7.59 -12.63
CA LEU A 129 1.70 -8.63 -11.97
C LEU A 129 1.83 -8.58 -10.44
N GLU A 130 3.05 -8.41 -9.92
CA GLU A 130 3.29 -8.22 -8.48
C GLU A 130 2.54 -7.00 -7.94
N TYR A 131 2.56 -5.87 -8.66
CA TYR A 131 1.80 -4.68 -8.28
C TYR A 131 0.29 -4.85 -8.37
N ARG A 132 -0.22 -5.49 -9.44
CA ARG A 132 -1.65 -5.83 -9.57
C ARG A 132 -2.14 -6.64 -8.37
N LYS A 133 -1.39 -7.68 -7.99
CA LYS A 133 -1.68 -8.51 -6.82
C LYS A 133 -1.60 -7.72 -5.51
N LEU A 134 -0.52 -6.95 -5.30
CA LEU A 134 -0.31 -6.16 -4.10
C LEU A 134 -1.39 -5.10 -3.88
N LEU A 135 -1.77 -4.40 -4.95
CA LEU A 135 -2.73 -3.30 -4.95
C LEU A 135 -4.18 -3.77 -5.08
N GLY A 136 -4.41 -5.05 -5.40
CA GLY A 136 -5.75 -5.61 -5.60
C GLY A 136 -6.42 -5.10 -6.87
N MET A 137 -5.66 -4.93 -7.95
CA MET A 137 -6.11 -4.34 -9.21
C MET A 137 -5.87 -5.29 -10.38
N SER A 138 -6.85 -5.44 -11.28
CA SER A 138 -6.66 -6.18 -12.53
C SER A 138 -5.91 -5.39 -13.60
N ASN A 139 -5.93 -4.05 -13.52
CA ASN A 139 -5.20 -3.15 -14.41
C ASN A 139 -4.76 -1.92 -13.62
N LEU A 140 -3.47 -1.58 -13.68
CA LEU A 140 -2.93 -0.44 -12.94
C LEU A 140 -3.45 0.91 -13.44
N LEU A 141 -3.84 1.04 -14.71
CA LEU A 141 -4.40 2.25 -15.31
C LEU A 141 -5.75 2.66 -14.72
N ASP A 142 -6.40 1.77 -13.97
CA ASP A 142 -7.67 2.05 -13.30
C ASP A 142 -7.49 2.71 -11.93
N ILE A 143 -6.26 2.82 -11.41
CA ILE A 143 -5.96 3.48 -10.13
C ILE A 143 -6.56 4.91 -10.05
N PRO A 144 -6.49 5.77 -11.10
CA PRO A 144 -7.13 7.08 -11.09
C PRO A 144 -8.66 7.07 -11.01
N LYS A 145 -9.29 5.95 -11.39
CA LYS A 145 -10.76 5.80 -11.35
C LYS A 145 -11.25 5.49 -9.93
N ILE A 146 -10.36 5.02 -9.05
CA ILE A 146 -10.67 4.80 -7.64
C ILE A 146 -10.93 6.16 -7.00
N LYS A 147 -12.15 6.35 -6.49
CA LYS A 147 -12.50 7.58 -5.78
C LYS A 147 -11.77 7.64 -4.44
N TYR A 148 -10.69 8.42 -4.41
CA TYR A 148 -10.18 8.99 -3.17
C TYR A 148 -11.11 10.16 -2.83
N HIS A 149 -12.08 9.99 -1.94
CA HIS A 149 -12.77 11.16 -1.37
C HIS A 149 -11.71 11.95 -0.63
N SER A 150 -11.22 13.06 -1.22
CA SER A 150 -11.14 14.45 -0.71
C SER A 150 -10.25 14.96 0.45
N ALA A 151 -9.13 14.35 0.91
CA ALA A 151 -8.28 15.00 1.98
C ALA A 151 -7.18 15.85 1.36
N PHE A 152 -7.33 16.13 0.08
CA PHE A 152 -6.22 16.61 -0.68
C PHE A 152 -6.22 18.12 -0.80
N ARG A 153 -7.33 18.83 -0.60
CA ARG A 153 -7.38 20.27 -0.88
C ARG A 153 -6.60 21.19 0.08
N ALA A 154 -6.26 20.76 1.30
CA ALA A 154 -5.48 21.61 2.21
C ALA A 154 -3.97 21.66 1.87
N GLN A 155 -3.45 20.68 1.11
CA GLN A 155 -2.06 20.68 0.61
C GLN A 155 -1.91 20.56 -0.92
N ILE A 156 -2.97 20.21 -1.68
CA ILE A 156 -2.96 20.09 -3.15
C ILE A 156 -3.09 21.43 -3.88
N SER A 157 -3.55 22.51 -3.24
CA SER A 157 -3.60 23.81 -3.93
C SER A 157 -2.23 24.27 -4.46
N ASN A 158 -1.11 23.69 -3.98
CA ASN A 158 0.25 23.99 -4.41
C ASN A 158 1.15 22.76 -4.73
N CYS A 159 0.63 21.52 -4.77
CA CYS A 159 1.47 20.31 -4.91
C CYS A 159 1.00 19.38 -6.04
N ASN A 160 1.93 19.02 -6.93
CA ASN A 160 1.72 18.00 -7.95
C ASN A 160 1.73 16.60 -7.30
N VAL A 161 0.55 15.99 -7.11
CA VAL A 161 0.38 14.65 -6.53
C VAL A 161 0.21 13.63 -7.65
N ASP A 162 0.99 12.55 -7.58
CA ASP A 162 0.87 11.41 -8.48
C ASP A 162 -0.04 10.35 -7.84
N GLN A 163 -1.18 10.09 -8.47
CA GLN A 163 -2.22 9.19 -7.95
C GLN A 163 -1.74 7.74 -7.85
N TYR A 164 -0.84 7.31 -8.73
CA TYR A 164 -0.30 5.95 -8.72
C TYR A 164 0.64 5.75 -7.52
N ILE A 165 1.57 6.70 -7.32
CA ILE A 165 2.53 6.64 -6.21
C ILE A 165 1.79 6.74 -4.87
N LEU A 166 0.81 7.65 -4.79
CA LEU A 166 -0.01 7.80 -3.60
C LEU A 166 -0.76 6.50 -3.27
N PHE A 167 -1.42 5.88 -4.25
CA PHE A 167 -2.17 4.65 -4.01
C PHE A 167 -1.28 3.52 -3.49
N ALA A 168 -0.11 3.33 -4.12
CA ALA A 168 0.87 2.35 -3.67
C ALA A 168 1.40 2.67 -2.26
N TRP A 169 1.64 3.95 -1.95
CA TRP A 169 2.06 4.38 -0.62
C TRP A 169 0.99 4.11 0.47
N LEU A 170 -0.29 4.30 0.14
CA LEU A 170 -1.39 3.97 1.03
C LEU A 170 -1.45 2.47 1.30
N LYS A 171 -1.29 1.65 0.26
CA LYS A 171 -1.20 0.20 0.43
C LYS A 171 -0.02 -0.19 1.32
N MET A 172 1.13 0.46 1.18
CA MET A 172 2.28 0.25 2.06
C MET A 172 1.94 0.59 3.53
N CYS A 173 1.24 1.70 3.77
CA CYS A 173 0.79 2.07 5.12
C CYS A 173 -0.08 0.99 5.76
N GLU A 174 -1.03 0.44 5.00
CA GLU A 174 -1.89 -0.66 5.46
C GLU A 174 -1.09 -1.90 5.81
N LEU A 175 -0.27 -2.39 4.86
CA LEU A 175 0.49 -3.62 5.00
C LEU A 175 1.53 -3.55 6.14
N LEU A 176 2.18 -2.39 6.34
CA LEU A 176 3.08 -2.20 7.47
C LEU A 176 2.33 -2.20 8.80
N SER A 177 1.13 -1.64 8.83
CA SER A 177 0.30 -1.57 10.03
C SER A 177 -0.29 -2.92 10.41
N GLU A 178 -0.60 -3.78 9.43
CA GLU A 178 -1.04 -5.17 9.67
C GLU A 178 0.01 -6.00 10.42
N LYS A 179 1.30 -5.69 10.25
CA LYS A 179 2.40 -6.33 11.01
C LYS A 179 2.47 -5.86 12.47
N LYS A 180 1.67 -4.87 12.89
CA LYS A 180 1.67 -4.30 14.25
C LYS A 180 0.47 -4.80 15.06
N THR A 181 0.69 -5.10 16.33
CA THR A 181 -0.36 -5.43 17.30
C THR A 181 -0.94 -4.16 17.93
N ALA A 182 -2.23 -4.18 18.24
CA ALA A 182 -2.91 -3.14 19.02
C ALA A 182 -4.08 -3.74 19.80
N ALA A 183 -4.51 -3.08 20.87
CA ALA A 183 -5.75 -3.41 21.58
C ALA A 183 -6.95 -3.40 20.61
N GLU A 184 -7.99 -4.15 20.93
CA GLU A 184 -9.15 -4.39 20.04
C GLU A 184 -10.03 -3.16 19.79
N ASN A 185 -9.96 -2.14 20.64
CA ASN A 185 -10.80 -0.95 20.51
C ASN A 185 -9.98 0.30 20.77
N LEU A 186 -10.33 1.37 20.05
CA LEU A 186 -9.77 2.70 20.26
C LEU A 186 -10.17 3.25 21.63
N ASP A 187 -9.18 3.54 22.48
CA ASP A 187 -9.37 4.18 23.78
C ASP A 187 -8.86 5.63 23.74
N ILE A 188 -9.78 6.57 23.50
CA ILE A 188 -9.50 8.00 23.41
C ILE A 188 -9.06 8.58 24.76
N ASP A 189 -9.60 8.09 25.88
CA ASP A 189 -9.26 8.61 27.20
C ASP A 189 -7.86 8.17 27.62
N ARG A 190 -7.49 6.93 27.30
CA ARG A 190 -6.11 6.47 27.44
C ARG A 190 -5.16 7.24 26.54
N LEU A 191 -5.51 7.46 25.27
CA LEU A 191 -4.70 8.28 24.36
C LEU A 191 -4.42 9.67 24.93
N LYS A 192 -5.45 10.36 25.45
CA LYS A 192 -5.30 11.67 26.12
C LYS A 192 -4.38 11.60 27.34
N LYS A 193 -4.51 10.56 28.16
CA LYS A 193 -3.63 10.34 29.34
C LYS A 193 -2.19 10.01 28.95
N SER A 194 -1.97 9.40 27.79
CA SER A 194 -0.65 9.03 27.27
C SER A 194 0.13 10.20 26.67
N ILE A 195 -0.48 11.36 26.42
CA ILE A 195 0.18 12.53 25.79
C ILE A 195 1.50 12.93 26.46
N PRO A 196 1.61 13.03 27.80
CA PRO A 196 2.88 13.36 28.45
C PRO A 196 3.96 12.31 28.21
N GLU A 197 3.61 11.03 28.16
CA GLU A 197 4.55 9.94 27.89
C GLU A 197 4.99 9.92 26.43
N ILE A 198 4.05 10.13 25.48
CA ILE A 198 4.35 10.34 24.05
C ILE A 198 5.35 11.48 23.91
N LYS A 199 5.12 12.61 24.59
CA LYS A 199 6.02 13.76 24.58
C LYS A 199 7.42 13.39 25.09
N LYS A 200 7.53 12.67 26.21
CA LYS A 200 8.83 12.24 26.76
C LYS A 200 9.64 11.35 25.82
N THR A 201 9.00 10.64 24.88
CA THR A 201 9.74 9.80 23.93
C THR A 201 10.71 10.59 23.03
N MET A 202 10.53 11.90 22.85
CA MET A 202 11.45 12.75 22.09
C MET A 202 12.87 12.88 22.70
N PHE A 203 13.04 12.46 23.96
CA PHE A 203 14.33 12.44 24.65
C PHE A 203 15.07 11.11 24.47
N LEU A 204 14.44 10.11 23.87
CA LEU A 204 15.07 8.82 23.56
C LEU A 204 16.03 8.93 22.37
N LYS A 205 16.87 7.91 22.19
CA LYS A 205 17.64 7.72 20.96
C LYS A 205 16.70 7.44 19.79
N ALA A 206 17.05 7.92 18.61
CA ALA A 206 16.20 7.85 17.41
C ALA A 206 15.65 6.44 17.12
N ASN A 207 16.51 5.42 17.20
CA ASN A 207 16.16 4.01 16.99
C ASN A 207 15.20 3.40 18.04
N LEU A 208 14.96 4.09 19.18
CA LEU A 208 14.04 3.65 20.23
C LEU A 208 12.71 4.40 20.21
N ILE A 209 12.62 5.52 19.48
CA ILE A 209 11.42 6.37 19.44
C ILE A 209 10.25 5.58 18.84
N GLU A 210 10.42 4.97 17.66
CA GLU A 210 9.34 4.25 16.99
C GLU A 210 8.79 3.12 17.86
N LYS A 211 9.68 2.32 18.47
CA LYS A 211 9.28 1.20 19.32
C LYS A 211 8.46 1.69 20.51
N ARG A 212 8.95 2.71 21.23
CA ARG A 212 8.24 3.24 22.39
C ARG A 212 6.90 3.87 22.03
N LEU A 213 6.82 4.60 20.90
CA LEU A 213 5.56 5.12 20.39
C LEU A 213 4.60 3.99 20.03
N SER A 214 5.08 2.95 19.33
CA SER A 214 4.30 1.77 18.98
C SER A 214 3.69 1.11 20.22
N ASP A 215 4.48 0.93 21.29
CA ASP A 215 4.00 0.35 22.55
C ASP A 215 2.84 1.19 23.14
N ILE A 216 3.05 2.51 23.27
CA ILE A 216 2.04 3.43 23.84
C ILE A 216 0.76 3.47 22.98
N PHE A 217 0.90 3.54 21.66
CA PHE A 217 -0.25 3.59 20.75
C PHE A 217 -1.00 2.26 20.69
N SER A 218 -0.28 1.12 20.74
CA SER A 218 -0.90 -0.20 20.73
C SER A 218 -1.88 -0.38 21.90
N GLU A 219 -1.50 0.12 23.08
CA GLU A 219 -2.32 0.14 24.28
C GLU A 219 -3.60 0.99 24.15
N CYS A 220 -3.60 1.95 23.23
CA CYS A 220 -4.74 2.82 22.94
C CYS A 220 -5.60 2.31 21.77
N GLY A 221 -5.31 1.14 21.19
CA GLY A 221 -5.99 0.61 20.00
C GLY A 221 -5.51 1.22 18.68
N ILE A 222 -4.27 1.74 18.66
CA ILE A 222 -3.68 2.42 17.50
C ILE A 222 -2.45 1.64 17.01
N ARG A 223 -2.47 1.22 15.74
CA ARG A 223 -1.33 0.65 15.01
C ARG A 223 -0.48 1.80 14.45
N PHE A 224 0.58 2.14 15.16
CA PHE A 224 1.49 3.21 14.76
C PHE A 224 2.62 2.70 13.87
N CYS A 225 2.86 3.41 12.76
CA CYS A 225 3.94 3.13 11.83
C CYS A 225 4.63 4.42 11.38
N VAL A 226 5.94 4.33 11.15
CA VAL A 226 6.66 5.35 10.40
C VAL A 226 6.99 4.82 9.03
N VAL A 227 6.55 5.55 8.00
CA VAL A 227 6.57 5.09 6.61
C VAL A 227 7.45 6.03 5.78
N PRO A 228 8.26 5.53 4.83
CA PRO A 228 9.03 6.38 3.94
C PRO A 228 8.13 7.32 3.15
N ASN A 229 8.68 8.49 2.78
CA ASN A 229 8.02 9.42 1.87
C ASN A 229 8.52 9.17 0.44
N PHE A 230 7.63 9.34 -0.55
CA PHE A 230 7.98 9.23 -1.96
C PHE A 230 7.62 10.52 -2.71
N LYS A 231 8.45 10.87 -3.70
CA LYS A 231 8.14 11.97 -4.61
C LYS A 231 6.82 11.66 -5.33
N GLY A 232 5.90 12.62 -5.37
CA GLY A 232 4.55 12.41 -5.91
C GLY A 232 3.51 11.99 -4.87
N ALA A 233 3.92 11.54 -3.67
CA ALA A 233 3.05 11.33 -2.52
C ALA A 233 3.49 12.22 -1.33
N PRO A 234 3.22 13.55 -1.36
CA PRO A 234 3.70 14.50 -0.36
C PRO A 234 2.95 14.41 0.99
N VAL A 235 2.51 13.23 1.41
CA VAL A 235 1.72 12.99 2.62
C VAL A 235 2.62 13.02 3.86
N GLN A 236 2.18 13.72 4.90
CA GLN A 236 2.89 13.82 6.18
C GLN A 236 2.32 12.87 7.24
N GLY A 237 1.01 12.68 7.25
CA GLY A 237 0.31 11.76 8.13
C GLY A 237 -0.84 11.05 7.40
N PHE A 238 -1.18 9.87 7.89
CA PHE A 238 -2.29 9.05 7.38
C PHE A 238 -2.99 8.36 8.56
N ILE A 239 -4.30 8.57 8.65
CA ILE A 239 -5.17 7.92 9.63
C ILE A 239 -6.22 7.12 8.88
N LYS A 240 -6.42 5.86 9.29
CA LYS A 240 -7.50 5.02 8.79
C LYS A 240 -8.08 4.17 9.91
N ARG A 241 -9.39 4.01 9.94
CA ARG A 241 -10.05 3.05 10.82
C ARG A 241 -10.11 1.70 10.10
N THR A 242 -9.74 0.65 10.80
CA THR A 242 -9.83 -0.72 10.30
C THR A 242 -11.22 -1.29 10.55
N ASP A 243 -11.58 -2.38 9.87
CA ASP A 243 -12.86 -3.07 10.06
C ASP A 243 -13.08 -3.57 11.50
N ASN A 244 -11.99 -3.83 12.23
CA ASN A 244 -11.99 -4.22 13.64
C ASN A 244 -12.01 -3.01 14.59
N GLU A 245 -12.45 -1.83 14.13
CA GLU A 245 -12.55 -0.58 14.89
C GLU A 245 -11.23 0.05 15.41
N ASN A 246 -10.09 -0.63 15.29
CA ASN A 246 -8.73 -0.10 15.53
C ASN A 246 -8.40 1.05 14.56
N ILE A 247 -7.41 1.87 14.94
CA ILE A 247 -6.89 2.95 14.10
C ILE A 247 -5.49 2.62 13.58
N ILE A 248 -5.25 2.84 12.30
CA ILE A 248 -3.93 2.96 11.69
C ILE A 248 -3.51 4.42 11.79
N LEU A 249 -2.31 4.66 12.30
CA LEU A 249 -1.67 5.97 12.33
C LEU A 249 -0.27 5.86 11.72
N CYS A 250 -0.13 6.35 10.49
CA CYS A 250 1.15 6.45 9.82
C CYS A 250 1.63 7.90 9.78
N VAL A 251 2.92 8.12 10.00
CA VAL A 251 3.57 9.43 9.78
C VAL A 251 4.83 9.26 8.96
N THR A 252 5.21 10.27 8.20
CA THR A 252 6.43 10.24 7.38
C THR A 252 7.58 11.01 8.01
N LEU A 253 8.81 10.52 7.82
CA LEU A 253 10.04 11.25 8.14
C LEU A 253 10.51 12.11 6.97
N ARG A 254 9.59 12.82 6.30
CA ARG A 254 9.93 13.64 5.13
C ARG A 254 10.98 14.69 5.50
N GLN A 255 12.12 14.70 4.80
CA GLN A 255 13.30 15.53 5.08
C GLN A 255 13.93 15.31 6.48
N LYS A 256 13.44 14.30 7.22
CA LYS A 256 13.93 13.84 8.52
C LYS A 256 13.91 14.90 9.63
N TYR A 257 13.25 16.04 9.46
CA TYR A 257 13.25 17.10 10.46
C TYR A 257 12.42 16.74 11.69
N ALA A 258 13.06 16.80 12.87
CA ALA A 258 12.46 16.37 14.13
C ALA A 258 11.23 17.23 14.50
N ASP A 259 11.33 18.56 14.33
CA ASP A 259 10.24 19.50 14.62
C ASP A 259 8.99 19.22 13.78
N ILE A 260 9.16 18.93 12.49
CA ILE A 260 8.06 18.58 11.60
C ILE A 260 7.43 17.26 12.02
N PHE A 261 8.24 16.22 12.27
CA PHE A 261 7.74 14.91 12.69
C PHE A 261 6.85 15.02 13.94
N TRP A 262 7.32 15.70 14.99
CA TRP A 262 6.56 15.82 16.24
C TRP A 262 5.31 16.68 16.08
N PHE A 263 5.37 17.75 15.29
CA PHE A 263 4.18 18.54 14.99
C PHE A 263 3.13 17.71 14.25
N THR A 264 3.52 17.03 13.18
CA THR A 264 2.63 16.15 12.41
C THR A 264 2.05 15.05 13.30
N LEU A 265 2.86 14.36 14.10
CA LEU A 265 2.36 13.32 15.00
C LEU A 265 1.29 13.84 15.96
N PHE A 266 1.52 14.98 16.61
CA PHE A 266 0.53 15.56 17.52
C PHE A 266 -0.69 16.12 16.79
N HIS A 267 -0.54 16.60 15.56
CA HIS A 267 -1.65 17.03 14.71
C HIS A 267 -2.57 15.85 14.38
N GLU A 268 -2.00 14.71 13.96
CA GLU A 268 -2.77 13.47 13.71
C GLU A 268 -3.46 12.95 14.99
N ILE A 269 -2.78 12.99 16.14
CA ILE A 269 -3.41 12.66 17.44
C ILE A 269 -4.61 13.59 17.72
N GLY A 270 -4.49 14.87 17.34
CA GLY A 270 -5.58 15.85 17.42
C GLY A 270 -6.81 15.40 16.63
N HIS A 271 -6.64 14.93 15.39
CA HIS A 271 -7.73 14.38 14.58
C HIS A 271 -8.40 13.16 15.24
N ILE A 272 -7.59 12.24 15.76
CA ILE A 272 -8.11 11.05 16.46
C ILE A 272 -8.94 11.46 17.67
N ILE A 273 -8.44 12.37 18.50
CA ILE A 273 -9.13 12.84 19.72
C ILE A 273 -10.41 13.61 19.41
N ASN A 274 -10.42 14.40 18.33
CA ASN A 274 -11.59 15.15 17.90
C ASN A 274 -12.71 14.27 17.32
N GLY A 275 -12.43 12.97 17.10
CA GLY A 275 -13.40 12.04 16.53
C GLY A 275 -13.63 12.29 15.03
N ASP A 276 -12.64 12.88 14.36
CA ASP A 276 -12.64 13.06 12.90
C ASP A 276 -12.66 11.70 12.16
N THR A 277 -12.50 10.61 12.91
CA THR A 277 -12.45 9.21 12.46
C THR A 277 -13.81 8.52 12.25
N LYS A 278 -14.95 9.15 12.59
CA LYS A 278 -16.28 8.49 12.54
C LYS A 278 -16.90 8.33 11.15
N ARG A 279 -16.26 8.86 10.10
CA ARG A 279 -16.65 8.66 8.70
C ARG A 279 -15.42 8.09 8.01
N LEU A 280 -15.15 6.78 8.10
CA LEU A 280 -13.93 6.17 7.57
C LEU A 280 -14.20 4.94 6.69
N PHE A 281 -15.03 5.08 5.66
CA PHE A 281 -15.06 4.19 4.49
C PHE A 281 -14.15 4.78 3.41
N VAL A 282 -12.83 4.56 3.55
CA VAL A 282 -11.78 5.20 2.72
C VAL A 282 -12.04 6.70 2.53
N ASP A 283 -12.16 7.35 3.68
CA ASP A 283 -12.51 8.75 3.78
C ASP A 283 -11.25 9.55 4.10
N PHE A 284 -10.51 9.92 3.05
CA PHE A 284 -9.63 11.07 3.13
C PHE A 284 -10.55 12.30 3.23
N ILE A 285 -11.18 12.58 4.37
CA ILE A 285 -12.20 13.65 4.38
C ILE A 285 -11.57 15.02 4.13
N THR A 286 -12.27 15.82 3.34
CA THR A 286 -12.28 17.28 3.40
C THR A 286 -12.53 17.67 4.85
N VAL A 287 -11.47 17.71 5.64
CA VAL A 287 -11.54 18.18 7.02
C VAL A 287 -12.04 19.61 6.91
N SER A 288 -13.18 19.91 7.54
CA SER A 288 -13.64 21.30 7.59
C SER A 288 -12.50 22.16 8.12
N GLU A 289 -12.32 23.39 7.62
CA GLU A 289 -11.25 24.28 8.10
C GLU A 289 -11.21 24.35 9.64
N ASN A 290 -12.38 24.22 10.28
CA ASN A 290 -12.51 24.15 11.73
C ASN A 290 -11.80 22.94 12.37
N ASN A 291 -11.88 21.74 11.78
CA ASN A 291 -11.25 20.55 12.35
C ASN A 291 -9.72 20.55 12.14
N GLU A 292 -9.23 21.06 11.01
CA GLU A 292 -7.80 21.32 10.78
C GLU A 292 -7.26 22.30 11.82
N LEU A 293 -7.97 23.42 12.05
CA LEU A 293 -7.59 24.42 13.07
C LEU A 293 -7.55 23.80 14.47
N LYS A 294 -8.48 22.91 14.81
CA LYS A 294 -8.47 22.21 16.10
C LYS A 294 -7.27 21.27 16.23
N ALA A 295 -6.92 20.52 15.19
CA ALA A 295 -5.76 19.63 15.18
C ALA A 295 -4.45 20.44 15.31
N ASP A 296 -4.33 21.54 14.57
CA ASP A 296 -3.21 22.48 14.67
C ASP A 296 -3.08 23.09 16.07
N MET A 297 -4.19 23.58 16.64
CA MET A 297 -4.20 24.13 18.00
C MET A 297 -3.83 23.07 19.03
N PHE A 298 -4.34 21.85 18.86
CA PHE A 298 -4.00 20.72 19.72
C PHE A 298 -2.49 20.45 19.69
N ALA A 299 -1.90 20.35 18.49
CA ALA A 299 -0.47 20.11 18.35
C ALA A 299 0.38 21.22 18.97
N ARG A 300 0.08 22.47 18.64
CA ARG A 300 0.81 23.65 19.15
C ARG A 300 0.81 23.69 20.67
N ASN A 301 -0.36 23.50 21.29
CA ASN A 301 -0.55 23.72 22.73
C ASN A 301 -0.08 22.53 23.59
N ASN A 302 -0.13 21.31 23.07
CA ASN A 302 0.42 20.15 23.79
C ASN A 302 1.95 20.09 23.70
N LEU A 303 2.53 20.50 22.57
CA LEU A 303 3.98 20.61 22.44
C LEU A 303 4.53 21.78 23.26
N ILE A 304 3.91 22.96 23.18
CA ILE A 304 4.35 24.15 23.92
C ILE A 304 3.11 24.90 24.44
N ASN A 305 3.04 25.11 25.75
CA ASN A 305 1.95 25.85 26.39
C ASN A 305 1.83 27.26 25.77
N SER A 306 0.61 27.63 25.37
CA SER A 306 0.37 28.90 24.67
C SER A 306 0.65 30.13 25.53
N ARG A 307 0.35 30.09 26.83
CA ARG A 307 0.60 31.21 27.76
C ARG A 307 2.10 31.42 27.94
N ASP A 308 2.83 30.34 28.20
CA ASP A 308 4.28 30.40 28.43
C ASP A 308 5.03 30.83 27.17
N TYR A 309 4.60 30.34 26.00
CA TYR A 309 5.16 30.77 24.72
C TYR A 309 4.96 32.26 24.47
N ASN A 310 3.75 32.79 24.70
CA ASN A 310 3.47 34.20 24.52
C ASN A 310 4.32 35.08 25.46
N ALA A 311 4.54 34.64 26.70
CA ALA A 311 5.44 35.32 27.64
C ALA A 311 6.90 35.29 27.13
N PHE A 312 7.39 34.13 26.71
CA PHE A 312 8.73 33.95 26.15
C PHE A 312 9.00 34.83 24.92
N ILE A 313 8.02 34.97 24.02
CA ILE A 313 8.09 35.87 22.86
C ILE A 313 8.14 37.33 23.30
N LYS A 314 7.27 37.75 24.24
CA LYS A 314 7.21 39.13 24.75
C LYS A 314 8.54 39.57 25.37
N GLU A 315 9.21 38.66 26.07
CA GLU A 315 10.53 38.87 26.68
C GLU A 315 11.69 38.80 25.68
N LYS A 316 11.40 38.51 24.39
CA LYS A 316 12.40 38.29 23.34
C LYS A 316 13.40 37.19 23.71
N GLY A 317 12.94 36.16 24.42
CA GLY A 317 13.76 35.02 24.85
C GLY A 317 14.41 34.28 23.68
N TYR A 318 13.78 34.31 22.49
CA TYR A 318 14.29 33.71 21.26
C TYR A 318 15.59 34.33 20.72
N LYS A 319 16.06 35.45 21.27
CA LYS A 319 17.32 36.10 20.83
C LYS A 319 18.59 35.37 21.25
N ARG A 320 18.52 34.49 22.26
CA ARG A 320 19.69 33.79 22.80
C ARG A 320 19.41 32.29 22.84
N SER A 321 20.30 31.49 22.26
CA SER A 321 20.16 30.03 22.20
C SER A 321 20.02 29.38 23.58
N ILE A 322 20.68 29.92 24.60
CA ILE A 322 20.58 29.44 25.99
C ILE A 322 19.15 29.58 26.57
N GLU A 323 18.46 30.67 26.22
CA GLU A 323 17.10 30.91 26.71
C GLU A 323 16.09 30.03 25.96
N ILE A 324 16.32 29.73 24.68
CA ILE A 324 15.52 28.74 23.92
C ILE A 324 15.61 27.37 24.58
N LYS A 325 16.82 26.94 24.95
CA LYS A 325 17.04 25.65 25.65
C LYS A 325 16.35 25.62 27.01
N ARG A 326 16.55 26.66 27.82
CA ARG A 326 15.88 26.79 29.13
C ARG A 326 14.36 26.76 28.99
N PHE A 327 13.82 27.48 28.01
CA PHE A 327 12.38 27.46 27.74
C PHE A 327 11.91 26.06 27.32
N ALA A 328 12.62 25.39 26.42
CA ALA A 328 12.31 24.02 26.02
C ALA A 328 12.27 23.05 27.23
N ASP A 329 13.22 23.18 28.15
CA ASP A 329 13.26 22.40 29.40
C ASP A 329 12.00 22.65 30.26
N THR A 330 11.56 23.91 30.42
CA THR A 330 10.30 24.23 31.16
C THR A 330 9.06 23.60 30.52
N GLN A 331 9.10 23.40 29.20
CA GLN A 331 7.99 22.83 28.44
C GLN A 331 8.09 21.29 28.32
N ASN A 332 9.15 20.68 28.87
CA ASN A 332 9.48 19.26 28.71
C ASN A 332 9.51 18.85 27.23
N VAL A 333 10.19 19.66 26.41
CA VAL A 333 10.48 19.36 25.00
C VAL A 333 11.96 19.55 24.69
N ARG A 334 12.39 19.03 23.54
CA ARG A 334 13.68 19.37 22.97
C ARG A 334 13.64 20.77 22.35
N ASP A 335 14.77 21.45 22.37
CA ASP A 335 14.97 22.79 21.80
C ASP A 335 14.54 22.91 20.33
N PHE A 336 14.72 21.86 19.53
CA PHE A 336 14.26 21.85 18.14
C PHE A 336 12.73 22.06 17.99
N ILE A 337 11.90 21.70 18.98
CA ILE A 337 10.45 21.96 18.95
C ILE A 337 10.18 23.46 19.05
N VAL A 338 10.89 24.14 19.96
CA VAL A 338 10.78 25.59 20.14
C VAL A 338 11.31 26.31 18.91
N LEU A 339 12.47 25.90 18.39
CA LEU A 339 13.05 26.45 17.15
C LEU A 339 12.09 26.29 15.97
N GLY A 340 11.51 25.10 15.79
CA GLY A 340 10.48 24.81 14.77
C GLY A 340 9.32 25.80 14.82
N ARG A 341 8.74 26.00 16.01
CA ARG A 341 7.63 26.94 16.22
C ARG A 341 8.04 28.39 15.95
N LEU A 342 9.23 28.81 16.39
CA LEU A 342 9.75 30.16 16.17
C LEU A 342 9.98 30.47 14.68
N MET A 343 10.54 29.51 13.92
CA MET A 343 10.72 29.65 12.47
C MET A 343 9.37 29.74 11.75
N LYS A 344 8.43 28.86 12.11
CA LYS A 344 7.08 28.83 11.53
C LYS A 344 6.30 30.12 11.79
N ASP A 345 6.40 30.67 13.01
CA ASP A 345 5.76 31.92 13.42
C ASP A 345 6.53 33.18 12.94
N GLY A 346 7.70 33.03 12.31
CA GLY A 346 8.46 34.13 11.71
C GLY A 346 9.33 34.96 12.66
N TYR A 347 9.59 34.48 13.88
CA TYR A 347 10.43 35.19 14.86
C TYR A 347 11.93 35.04 14.62
N ILE A 348 12.33 33.95 13.96
CA ILE A 348 13.72 33.68 13.54
C ILE A 348 13.71 33.18 12.08
N PRO A 349 14.78 33.42 11.31
CA PRO A 349 14.88 32.90 9.95
C PRO A 349 14.94 31.36 9.96
N TRP A 350 14.55 30.74 8.84
CA TRP A 350 14.80 29.32 8.61
C TRP A 350 16.32 29.07 8.63
N GLY A 351 16.76 28.12 9.46
CA GLY A 351 18.16 27.76 9.62
C GLY A 351 18.36 26.25 9.75
N ASP A 352 19.52 25.84 10.26
CA ASP A 352 19.82 24.42 10.49
C ASP A 352 18.84 23.80 11.47
N ARG A 353 18.22 22.69 11.03
CA ARG A 353 17.23 21.94 11.79
C ARG A 353 17.75 20.57 12.15
N THR A 354 17.44 20.12 13.35
CA THR A 354 17.77 18.77 13.80
C THR A 354 17.08 17.74 12.91
N LYS A 355 17.89 16.86 12.31
CA LYS A 355 17.41 15.72 11.53
C LYS A 355 17.52 14.45 12.35
N TYR A 356 16.50 13.61 12.24
CA TYR A 356 16.49 12.25 12.77
C TYR A 356 17.06 11.27 11.76
N GLU A 357 17.99 10.43 12.20
CA GLU A 357 18.38 9.23 11.47
C GLU A 357 17.77 8.04 12.19
N TRP A 358 16.55 7.66 11.77
CA TRP A 358 15.96 6.39 12.21
C TRP A 358 16.61 5.33 11.32
N THR A 359 17.58 4.63 11.90
CA THR A 359 18.28 3.49 11.29
C THR A 359 17.42 2.27 11.28
#